data_AF-A0A9X1GE12-F1
#
_entry.id   AF-A0A9X1GE12-F1
#
_cell.length_a   1.000
_cell.length_b   1.000
_cell.length_c   1.000
_cell.angle_alpha   90.00
_cell.angle_beta   90.00
_cell.angle_gamma   90.00
#
_symmetry.space_group_name_H-M   'P 1'
#
loop_
_entity.id
_entity.type
_entity.pdbx_description
1 polymer ?
#
loop_
_entity_poly.entity_id
_entity_poly.type
_entity_poly.pdbx_seq_one_letter_code
_entity_poly.pdbx_strand_id
1 'polypeptide(L)'
;MEFKKQGREILNHFQSGVSYMIPLVVAAGLLTSIAVIFGGTGVWDQTDTFWGVLRMIGQTGLQFIVPMISAYIAYSIADRPGLAPAFITGMMCQNLGMGFIGGMVAGLACGYL
;
A
#
# COMPACT_ATOMS: atom_id res chain seq x y z
N MET A 1 -14.86 -30.51 -1.18
CA MET A 1 -13.42 -30.21 -1.37
C MET A 1 -13.19 -28.90 -2.13
N GLU A 2 -14.09 -28.52 -3.05
CA GLU A 2 -14.08 -27.25 -3.81
C GLU A 2 -13.92 -25.97 -2.95
N PHE A 3 -14.70 -25.82 -1.88
CA PHE A 3 -14.65 -24.62 -1.01
C PHE A 3 -13.28 -24.37 -0.37
N LYS A 4 -12.55 -25.44 0.00
CA LYS A 4 -11.19 -25.30 0.54
C LYS A 4 -10.19 -24.83 -0.51
N LYS A 5 -10.43 -25.16 -1.78
CA LYS A 5 -9.56 -24.80 -2.90
C LYS A 5 -9.71 -23.33 -3.28
N GLN A 6 -10.95 -22.85 -3.42
CA GLN A 6 -11.24 -21.44 -3.69
C GLN A 6 -10.76 -20.52 -2.56
N GLY A 7 -10.97 -20.90 -1.30
CA GLY A 7 -10.46 -20.13 -0.17
C GLY A 7 -8.93 -20.04 -0.16
N ARG A 8 -8.23 -21.10 -0.58
CA ARG A 8 -6.77 -21.11 -0.69
C ARG A 8 -6.27 -20.19 -1.81
N GLU A 9 -6.98 -20.14 -2.91
CA GLU A 9 -6.68 -19.28 -4.06
C GLU A 9 -6.80 -17.79 -3.70
N ILE A 10 -7.92 -17.39 -3.09
CA ILE A 10 -8.11 -16.01 -2.57
C ILE A 10 -7.02 -15.64 -1.55
N LEU A 11 -6.66 -16.57 -0.66
CA LEU A 11 -5.56 -16.38 0.29
C LEU A 11 -4.22 -16.14 -0.41
N ASN A 12 -3.96 -16.80 -1.54
CA ASN A 12 -2.74 -16.56 -2.31
C ASN A 12 -2.74 -15.15 -2.92
N HIS A 13 -3.87 -14.67 -3.43
CA HIS A 13 -4.00 -13.31 -3.94
C HIS A 13 -3.74 -12.26 -2.85
N PHE A 14 -4.25 -12.49 -1.64
CA PHE A 14 -3.93 -11.64 -0.49
C PHE A 14 -2.46 -11.67 -0.10
N GLN A 15 -1.83 -12.86 -0.12
CA GLN A 15 -0.40 -13.00 0.16
C GLN A 15 0.45 -12.25 -0.87
N SER A 16 0.06 -12.27 -2.15
CA SER A 16 0.70 -11.43 -3.18
C SER A 16 0.62 -9.96 -2.80
N GLY A 17 -0.57 -9.44 -2.46
CA GLY A 17 -0.76 -8.06 -2.02
C GLY A 17 0.14 -7.64 -0.85
N VAL A 18 0.21 -8.48 0.19
CA VAL A 18 1.04 -8.22 1.37
C VAL A 18 2.53 -8.27 1.03
N SER A 19 2.96 -9.24 0.23
CA SER A 19 4.37 -9.42 -0.15
C SER A 19 4.92 -8.19 -0.87
N TYR A 20 4.17 -7.63 -1.83
CA TYR A 20 4.60 -6.44 -2.58
C TYR A 20 4.51 -5.14 -1.76
N MET A 21 3.70 -5.11 -0.71
CA MET A 21 3.63 -3.98 0.22
C MET A 21 4.84 -3.92 1.17
N ILE A 22 5.40 -5.06 1.58
CA ILE A 22 6.50 -5.11 2.57
C ILE A 22 7.70 -4.24 2.17
N PRO A 23 8.25 -4.34 0.93
CA PRO A 23 9.37 -3.50 0.52
C PRO A 23 9.08 -2.00 0.61
N LEU A 24 7.86 -1.57 0.27
CA LEU A 24 7.43 -0.18 0.37
C LEU A 24 7.44 0.28 1.84
N VAL A 25 6.82 -0.49 2.73
CA VAL A 25 6.72 -0.15 4.17
C VAL A 25 8.11 -0.02 4.79
N VAL A 26 8.99 -0.98 4.48
CA VAL A 26 10.36 -0.97 4.98
C VAL A 26 11.12 0.25 4.47
N ALA A 27 11.08 0.53 3.17
CA ALA A 27 11.76 1.69 2.60
C ALA A 27 11.22 3.02 3.19
N ALA A 28 9.90 3.17 3.22
CA ALA A 28 9.22 4.38 3.71
C ALA A 28 9.48 4.64 5.20
N GLY A 29 9.42 3.60 6.03
CA GLY A 29 9.74 3.67 7.45
C GLY A 29 11.20 4.01 7.72
N LEU A 30 12.12 3.38 7.00
CA LEU A 30 13.56 3.68 7.12
C LEU A 30 13.89 5.11 6.71
N LEU A 31 13.34 5.59 5.58
CA LEU A 31 13.53 6.97 5.13
C LEU A 31 13.04 7.99 6.17
N THR A 32 11.85 7.76 6.72
CA THR A 32 11.29 8.61 7.78
C THR A 32 12.17 8.59 9.03
N SER A 33 12.67 7.42 9.42
CA SER A 33 13.49 7.25 10.63
C SER A 33 14.84 7.95 10.49
N ILE A 34 15.51 7.78 9.35
CA ILE A 34 16.79 8.44 9.04
C ILE A 34 16.58 9.96 9.04
N ALA A 35 15.52 10.45 8.40
CA ALA A 35 15.23 11.88 8.36
C ALA A 35 15.05 12.50 9.75
N VAL A 36 14.37 11.82 10.68
CA VAL A 36 14.18 12.30 12.05
C VAL A 36 15.46 12.21 12.88
N ILE A 37 16.26 11.16 12.73
CA ILE A 37 17.53 10.99 13.45
C ILE A 37 18.52 12.11 13.09
N PHE A 38 18.66 12.44 11.80
CA PHE A 38 19.64 13.42 11.34
C PHE A 38 19.09 14.86 11.28
N GLY A 39 17.79 15.03 11.05
CA GLY A 39 17.15 16.35 10.97
C GLY A 39 16.54 16.85 12.29
N GLY A 40 16.53 16.03 13.35
CA GLY A 40 15.92 16.36 14.64
C GLY A 40 14.39 16.43 14.57
N THR A 41 13.74 16.97 15.59
CA THR A 41 12.26 17.09 15.62
C THR A 41 11.71 18.22 14.73
N GLY A 42 12.56 19.15 14.27
CA GLY A 42 12.12 20.26 13.40
C GLY A 42 11.66 19.84 12.00
N VAL A 43 12.02 18.64 11.54
CA VAL A 43 11.61 18.10 10.23
C VAL A 43 10.10 17.90 10.11
N TRP A 44 9.37 17.81 11.23
CA TRP A 44 7.92 17.69 11.25
C TRP A 44 7.23 18.96 10.79
N ASP A 45 7.83 20.12 11.08
CA ASP A 45 7.30 21.45 10.74
C ASP A 45 7.95 22.04 9.47
N GLN A 46 9.21 21.66 9.19
CA GLN A 46 9.98 22.17 8.05
C GLN A 46 10.01 21.14 6.92
N THR A 47 9.35 21.44 5.81
CA THR A 47 9.35 20.61 4.59
C THR A 47 10.23 21.14 3.47
N ASP A 48 10.89 22.26 3.67
CA ASP A 48 11.81 22.93 2.74
C ASP A 48 13.26 22.47 2.91
N THR A 49 13.60 21.88 4.06
CA THR A 49 14.91 21.30 4.31
C THR A 49 15.07 19.91 3.69
N PHE A 50 16.30 19.52 3.38
CA PHE A 50 16.60 18.19 2.82
C PHE A 50 16.00 17.05 3.67
N TRP A 51 16.19 17.10 4.99
CA TRP A 51 15.65 16.10 5.91
C TRP A 51 14.12 16.16 6.02
N GLY A 52 13.54 17.36 5.97
CA GLY A 52 12.10 17.58 5.88
C GLY A 52 11.46 16.90 4.66
N VAL A 53 12.06 17.09 3.49
CA VAL A 53 11.64 16.44 2.24
C VAL A 53 11.80 14.92 2.35
N LEU A 54 12.91 14.42 2.89
CA LEU A 54 13.16 12.99 3.04
C LEU A 54 12.11 12.32 3.94
N ARG A 55 11.75 12.97 5.05
CA ARG A 55 10.63 12.55 5.91
C ARG A 55 9.31 12.57 5.13
N MET A 56 9.03 13.65 4.40
CA MET A 56 7.78 13.79 3.64
C MET A 56 7.61 12.66 2.61
N ILE A 57 8.68 12.30 1.90
CA ILE A 57 8.70 11.15 0.97
C ILE A 57 8.40 9.86 1.73
N GLY A 58 9.08 9.61 2.85
CA GLY A 58 8.85 8.43 3.67
C GLY A 58 7.40 8.34 4.17
N GLN A 59 6.85 9.44 4.71
CA GLN A 59 5.46 9.48 5.15
C GLN A 59 4.46 9.27 4.01
N THR A 60 4.71 9.85 2.84
CA THR A 60 3.87 9.66 1.66
C THR A 60 3.92 8.20 1.21
N GLY A 61 5.10 7.57 1.25
CA GLY A 61 5.28 6.14 1.00
C GLY A 61 4.41 5.28 1.93
N LEU A 62 4.33 5.60 3.21
CA LEU A 62 3.44 4.89 4.16
C LEU A 62 1.95 5.09 3.82
N GLN A 63 1.57 6.23 3.21
CA GLN A 63 0.20 6.43 2.73
C GLN A 63 -0.13 5.57 1.50
N PHE A 64 0.84 4.96 0.83
CA PHE A 64 0.57 4.06 -0.31
C PHE A 64 0.36 2.60 0.08
N ILE A 65 0.34 2.27 1.38
CA ILE A 65 0.13 0.91 1.87
C ILE A 65 -1.17 0.29 1.32
N VAL A 66 -2.31 0.93 1.59
CA VAL A 66 -3.63 0.41 1.16
C VAL A 66 -3.77 0.38 -0.37
N PRO A 67 -3.36 1.43 -1.11
CA PRO A 67 -3.29 1.40 -2.57
C PRO A 67 -2.48 0.24 -3.14
N MET A 68 -1.30 -0.02 -2.58
CA MET A 68 -0.42 -1.09 -3.05
C MET A 68 -1.03 -2.46 -2.80
N ILE A 69 -1.59 -2.70 -1.61
CA ILE A 69 -2.24 -3.98 -1.33
C ILE A 69 -3.38 -4.23 -2.34
N SER A 70 -4.24 -3.24 -2.54
CA SER A 70 -5.35 -3.32 -3.50
C SER A 70 -4.84 -3.62 -4.92
N ALA A 71 -3.84 -2.85 -5.37
CA ALA A 71 -3.24 -2.99 -6.69
C ALA A 71 -2.62 -4.37 -6.94
N TYR A 72 -1.88 -4.90 -5.96
CA TYR A 72 -1.18 -6.18 -6.11
C TYR A 72 -2.09 -7.39 -5.89
N ILE A 73 -3.20 -7.24 -5.15
CA ILE A 73 -4.28 -8.23 -5.13
C ILE A 73 -4.92 -8.32 -6.52
N ALA A 74 -5.34 -7.19 -7.09
CA ALA A 74 -5.95 -7.16 -8.42
C ALA A 74 -4.97 -7.66 -9.50
N TYR A 75 -3.70 -7.28 -9.40
CA TYR A 75 -2.65 -7.76 -10.29
C TYR A 75 -2.49 -9.29 -10.24
N SER A 76 -2.64 -9.91 -9.06
CA SER A 76 -2.53 -11.36 -8.96
C SER A 76 -3.70 -12.12 -9.60
N ILE A 77 -4.80 -11.43 -9.95
CA ILE A 77 -5.99 -12.01 -10.60
C ILE A 77 -6.04 -11.65 -12.09
N ALA A 78 -5.88 -10.36 -12.41
CA ALA A 78 -6.07 -9.79 -13.74
C ALA A 78 -4.77 -9.28 -14.40
N ASP A 79 -3.60 -9.54 -13.81
CA ASP A 79 -2.30 -9.03 -14.25
C ASP A 79 -2.28 -7.49 -14.36
N ARG A 80 -1.60 -6.95 -15.38
CA ARG A 80 -1.39 -5.50 -15.57
C ARG A 80 -2.69 -4.68 -15.68
N PRO A 81 -3.75 -5.15 -16.37
CA PRO A 81 -5.03 -4.43 -16.45
C PRO A 81 -5.65 -4.05 -15.10
N GLY A 82 -5.58 -4.93 -14.09
CA GLY A 82 -6.20 -4.70 -12.78
C GLY A 82 -5.45 -3.70 -11.89
N LEU A 83 -4.20 -3.39 -12.21
CA LEU A 83 -3.29 -2.64 -11.31
C LEU A 83 -3.71 -1.18 -11.14
N ALA A 84 -3.93 -0.45 -12.24
CA ALA A 84 -4.31 0.95 -12.21
C ALA A 84 -5.69 1.21 -11.54
N PRO A 85 -6.78 0.52 -11.90
CA PRO A 85 -8.08 0.75 -11.28
C PRO A 85 -8.05 0.41 -9.78
N ALA A 86 -7.41 -0.69 -9.40
CA ALA A 86 -7.32 -1.11 -8.00
C ALA A 86 -6.44 -0.18 -7.15
N PHE A 87 -5.40 0.42 -7.72
CA PHE A 87 -4.60 1.43 -7.02
C PHE A 87 -5.45 2.67 -6.70
N ILE A 88 -6.22 3.17 -7.67
CA ILE A 88 -7.09 4.34 -7.51
C ILE A 88 -8.19 4.07 -6.50
N THR A 89 -8.88 2.93 -6.59
CA THR A 89 -9.91 2.56 -5.61
C THR A 89 -9.31 2.33 -4.23
N GLY A 90 -8.10 1.77 -4.13
CA GLY A 90 -7.37 1.63 -2.88
C GLY A 90 -7.02 2.97 -2.22
N MET A 91 -6.63 3.99 -3.01
CA MET A 91 -6.46 5.35 -2.51
C MET A 91 -7.77 5.95 -2.00
N MET A 92 -8.89 5.71 -2.69
CA MET A 92 -10.21 6.14 -2.23
C MET A 92 -10.60 5.46 -0.91
N CYS A 93 -10.39 4.14 -0.77
CA CYS A 93 -10.66 3.41 0.47
C CYS A 93 -9.88 3.98 1.67
N GLN A 94 -8.65 4.41 1.45
CA GLN A 94 -7.85 5.07 2.48
C GLN A 94 -8.41 6.44 2.86
N ASN A 95 -8.73 7.28 1.87
CA ASN A 95 -9.28 8.61 2.11
C ASN A 95 -10.69 8.58 2.74
N LEU A 96 -11.48 7.54 2.43
CA LEU A 96 -12.81 7.32 3.01
C LEU A 96 -12.78 6.64 4.38
N GLY A 97 -11.59 6.31 4.92
CA GLY A 97 -11.46 5.67 6.24
C GLY A 97 -11.81 4.19 6.28
N MET A 98 -11.99 3.52 5.14
CA MET A 98 -12.20 2.07 5.07
C MET A 98 -10.90 1.28 5.37
N GLY A 99 -9.74 1.94 5.21
CA GLY A 99 -8.44 1.41 5.58
C GLY A 99 -8.06 0.11 4.85
N PHE A 100 -7.26 -0.71 5.51
CA PHE A 100 -6.67 -1.94 4.96
C PHE A 100 -7.74 -2.94 4.45
N ILE A 101 -8.79 -3.18 5.23
CA ILE A 101 -9.86 -4.13 4.87
C ILE A 101 -10.60 -3.64 3.60
N GLY A 102 -10.88 -2.33 3.51
CA GLY A 102 -11.47 -1.74 2.31
C GLY A 102 -10.60 -1.96 1.07
N GLY A 103 -9.29 -1.74 1.19
CA GLY A 103 -8.34 -1.98 0.09
C GLY A 103 -8.27 -3.45 -0.34
N MET A 104 -8.35 -4.41 0.60
CA MET A 104 -8.39 -5.83 0.26
C MET A 104 -9.63 -6.20 -0.56
N VAL A 105 -10.80 -5.71 -0.15
CA VAL A 105 -12.07 -5.98 -0.86
C VAL A 105 -12.09 -5.27 -2.21
N ALA A 106 -11.62 -4.03 -2.28
CA ALA A 106 -11.50 -3.28 -3.53
C ALA A 106 -10.55 -3.96 -4.53
N GLY A 107 -9.41 -4.48 -4.05
CA GLY A 107 -8.46 -5.21 -4.88
C GLY A 107 -9.05 -6.49 -5.48
N LEU A 108 -9.83 -7.26 -4.70
CA LEU A 108 -10.54 -8.43 -5.23
C LEU A 108 -11.61 -8.01 -6.24
N ALA A 109 -12.41 -6.99 -5.92
CA ALA A 109 -13.47 -6.52 -6.80
C ALA A 109 -12.91 -6.04 -8.15
N CYS A 110 -11.85 -5.23 -8.14
CA CYS A 110 -11.17 -4.78 -9.37
C CYS A 110 -10.38 -5.88 -10.08
N GLY A 111 -10.04 -6.98 -9.41
CA GLY A 111 -9.39 -8.13 -10.04
C GLY A 111 -10.37 -9.03 -10.80
N TYR A 112 -11.61 -9.16 -10.32
CA TYR A 112 -12.63 -10.02 -10.93
C TYR A 112 -13.57 -9.31 -11.91
N LEU A 113 -13.66 -7.97 -11.85
CA LEU A 113 -14.46 -7.14 -12.76
C LEU A 113 -13.63 -6.68 -13.97
#